data_AF-A0A9E5AL99-F1
#
_entry.id   AF-A0A9E5AL99-F1
#
_cell.length_a   1.000
_cell.length_b   1.000
_cell.length_c   1.000
_cell.angle_alpha   90.00
_cell.angle_beta   90.00
_cell.angle_gamma   90.00
#
_symmetry.space_group_name_H-M   'P 1'
#
loop_
_entity.id
_entity.type
_entity.pdbx_description
1 polymer ?
#
loop_
_entity_poly.entity_id
_entity_poly.type
_entity_poly.pdbx_seq_one_letter_code
_entity_poly.pdbx_strand_id
1 'polypeptide(L)'
;MPRRDLNDNTAWDDCREAVVYSKSNVAVAATTNKELGPLGLPFGLLLVTWGVLDAARLQAGDGIVQSNALVRLRDAETAVVVTNVHHDTLALVRQKRGDPLFVLLFPNTLSDILKRALAGVTAVAKVLLLKLGQPGTPKALSEANAALLQVAINQAAGALDDRLQAVAIRDAGSQTVKQYKTDVNAALRLLESELSKFAVIHKKPPQWVDAFFLPPKPTKVKPAAV
;
A
#
# COMPACT_ATOMS: atom_id res chain seq x y z
N MET A 1 -8.24 -29.19 -15.87
CA MET A 1 -8.96 -28.34 -16.84
C MET A 1 -8.15 -27.07 -17.08
N PRO A 2 -8.17 -26.50 -18.29
CA PRO A 2 -7.52 -25.22 -18.57
C PRO A 2 -8.07 -24.11 -17.67
N ARG A 3 -7.25 -23.09 -17.40
CA ARG A 3 -7.62 -21.97 -16.53
C ARG A 3 -8.50 -21.00 -17.33
N ARG A 4 -9.81 -21.21 -17.25
CA ARG A 4 -10.84 -20.41 -17.95
C ARG A 4 -11.41 -19.27 -17.11
N ASP A 5 -11.16 -19.29 -15.80
CA ASP A 5 -11.49 -18.22 -14.86
C ASP A 5 -10.31 -17.97 -13.92
N LEU A 6 -10.16 -16.72 -13.52
CA LEU A 6 -9.32 -16.25 -12.43
C LEU A 6 -10.16 -16.19 -11.16
N ASN A 7 -9.57 -16.61 -10.05
CA ASN A 7 -10.16 -16.48 -8.71
C ASN A 7 -9.42 -15.44 -7.86
N ASP A 8 -9.95 -15.19 -6.66
CA ASP A 8 -9.34 -14.23 -5.72
C ASP A 8 -7.89 -14.58 -5.38
N ASN A 9 -7.55 -15.86 -5.35
CA ASN A 9 -6.22 -16.38 -5.05
C ASN A 9 -5.25 -16.35 -6.25
N THR A 10 -5.72 -15.97 -7.43
CA THR A 10 -4.86 -15.88 -8.61
C THR A 10 -3.88 -14.73 -8.44
N ALA A 11 -2.58 -15.02 -8.53
CA ALA A 11 -1.54 -14.03 -8.40
C ALA A 11 -1.66 -12.96 -9.52
N TRP A 12 -1.23 -11.74 -9.24
CA TRP A 12 -1.35 -10.63 -10.20
C TRP A 12 -0.63 -10.90 -11.53
N ASP A 13 0.56 -11.52 -11.46
CA ASP A 13 1.34 -11.84 -12.66
C ASP A 13 0.71 -13.01 -13.43
N ASP A 14 0.07 -13.95 -12.73
CA ASP A 14 -0.71 -15.04 -13.34
C ASP A 14 -1.92 -14.49 -14.12
N CYS A 15 -2.52 -13.37 -13.68
CA CYS A 15 -3.60 -12.72 -14.42
C CYS A 15 -3.09 -12.22 -15.78
N ARG A 16 -1.93 -11.55 -15.79
CA ARG A 16 -1.27 -11.10 -17.02
C ARG A 16 -0.94 -12.26 -17.93
N GLU A 17 -0.36 -13.32 -17.37
CA GLU A 17 0.03 -14.52 -18.12
C GLU A 17 -1.17 -15.12 -18.86
N ALA A 18 -2.33 -15.25 -18.19
CA ALA A 18 -3.55 -15.75 -18.82
C ALA A 18 -4.00 -14.88 -20.01
N VAL A 19 -4.00 -13.55 -19.84
CA VAL A 19 -4.40 -12.60 -20.89
C VAL A 19 -3.43 -12.63 -22.07
N VAL A 20 -2.11 -12.63 -21.81
CA VAL A 20 -1.09 -12.73 -22.86
C VAL A 20 -1.22 -14.05 -23.63
N TYR A 21 -1.40 -15.15 -22.91
CA TYR A 21 -1.52 -16.47 -23.51
C TYR A 21 -2.73 -16.57 -24.43
N SER A 22 -3.91 -16.16 -23.96
CA SER A 22 -5.12 -16.18 -24.79
C SER A 22 -5.02 -15.25 -26.00
N LYS A 23 -4.51 -14.03 -25.81
CA LYS A 23 -4.26 -13.09 -26.92
C LYS A 23 -3.32 -13.69 -27.98
N SER A 24 -2.23 -14.31 -27.54
CA SER A 24 -1.21 -14.88 -28.43
C SER A 24 -1.77 -16.06 -29.22
N ASN A 25 -2.54 -16.93 -28.58
CA ASN A 25 -3.18 -18.06 -29.27
C ASN A 25 -4.23 -17.59 -30.28
N VAL A 26 -5.01 -16.55 -29.97
CA VAL A 26 -5.91 -15.91 -30.95
C VAL A 26 -5.13 -15.35 -32.14
N ALA A 27 -4.02 -14.65 -31.89
CA ALA A 27 -3.19 -14.11 -32.96
C ALA A 27 -2.59 -15.21 -33.86
N VAL A 28 -2.11 -16.30 -33.26
CA VAL A 28 -1.59 -17.47 -34.01
C VAL A 28 -2.71 -18.11 -34.84
N ALA A 29 -3.89 -18.35 -34.26
CA ALA A 29 -5.01 -18.92 -34.99
C ALA A 29 -5.52 -18.01 -36.13
N ALA A 30 -5.46 -16.69 -35.94
CA ALA A 30 -5.88 -15.70 -36.93
C ALA A 30 -5.00 -15.66 -38.19
N THR A 31 -3.78 -16.21 -38.15
CA THR A 31 -2.94 -16.37 -39.35
C THR A 31 -3.57 -17.31 -40.38
N THR A 32 -4.37 -18.27 -39.92
CA THR A 32 -5.09 -19.23 -40.77
C THR A 32 -6.59 -18.95 -40.86
N ASN A 33 -7.20 -18.39 -39.79
CA ASN A 33 -8.63 -18.08 -39.72
C ASN A 33 -8.83 -16.62 -39.34
N LYS A 34 -8.80 -15.72 -40.34
CA LYS A 34 -8.79 -14.26 -40.13
C LYS A 34 -9.95 -13.74 -39.27
N GLU A 35 -11.10 -14.42 -39.28
CA GLU A 35 -12.27 -14.07 -38.47
C GLU A 35 -12.06 -14.20 -36.96
N LEU A 36 -11.04 -14.94 -36.51
CA LEU A 36 -10.67 -15.03 -35.10
C LEU A 36 -9.90 -13.80 -34.61
N GLY A 37 -9.27 -13.03 -35.51
CA GLY A 37 -8.43 -11.88 -35.15
C GLY A 37 -9.11 -10.87 -34.21
N PRO A 38 -10.36 -10.42 -34.50
CA PRO A 38 -11.11 -9.52 -33.63
C PRO A 38 -11.31 -10.02 -32.19
N LEU A 39 -11.33 -11.34 -31.95
CA LEU A 39 -11.47 -11.90 -30.60
C LEU A 39 -10.28 -11.58 -29.68
N GLY A 40 -9.13 -11.18 -30.25
CA GLY A 40 -7.93 -10.78 -29.51
C GLY A 40 -7.95 -9.34 -29.02
N LEU A 41 -8.85 -8.49 -29.54
CA LEU A 41 -8.90 -7.06 -29.22
C LEU A 41 -9.17 -6.77 -27.73
N PRO A 42 -10.14 -7.43 -27.06
CA PRO A 42 -10.38 -7.19 -25.63
C PRO A 42 -9.16 -7.48 -24.76
N PHE A 43 -8.41 -8.54 -25.07
CA PHE A 43 -7.17 -8.88 -24.37
C PHE A 43 -6.07 -7.84 -24.60
N GLY A 44 -6.03 -7.20 -25.78
CA GLY A 44 -5.15 -6.07 -26.03
C GLY A 44 -5.39 -4.90 -25.07
N LEU A 45 -6.66 -4.51 -24.89
CA LEU A 45 -7.05 -3.46 -23.94
C LEU A 45 -6.76 -3.85 -22.50
N LEU A 46 -7.06 -5.10 -22.12
CA LEU A 46 -6.77 -5.63 -20.78
C LEU A 46 -5.27 -5.61 -20.44
N LEU A 47 -4.37 -5.79 -21.43
CA LEU A 47 -2.93 -5.67 -21.19
C LEU A 47 -2.48 -4.22 -20.98
N VAL A 48 -3.10 -3.26 -21.67
CA VAL A 48 -2.86 -1.83 -21.42
C VAL A 48 -3.32 -1.46 -20.02
N THR A 49 -4.55 -1.85 -19.65
CA THR A 49 -5.09 -1.65 -18.30
C THR A 49 -4.21 -2.28 -17.24
N TRP A 50 -3.73 -3.51 -17.47
CA TRP A 50 -2.81 -4.18 -16.55
C TRP A 50 -1.54 -3.36 -16.30
N GLY A 51 -0.92 -2.82 -17.36
CA GLY A 51 0.30 -2.02 -17.22
C GLY A 51 0.10 -0.75 -16.40
N VAL A 52 -1.03 -0.06 -16.60
CA VAL A 52 -1.39 1.11 -15.79
C VAL A 52 -1.60 0.73 -14.32
N LEU A 53 -2.32 -0.36 -14.06
CA LEU A 53 -2.58 -0.84 -12.70
C LEU A 53 -1.32 -1.35 -12.00
N ASP A 54 -0.42 -2.01 -12.72
CA ASP A 54 0.83 -2.51 -12.15
C ASP A 54 1.75 -1.36 -11.72
N ALA A 55 1.90 -0.33 -12.55
CA ALA A 55 2.63 0.87 -12.20
C ALA A 55 2.03 1.57 -10.96
N ALA A 56 0.70 1.74 -10.94
CA ALA A 56 0.00 2.33 -9.80
C ALA A 56 0.16 1.49 -8.51
N ARG A 57 0.15 0.16 -8.63
CA ARG A 57 0.36 -0.76 -7.51
C ARG A 57 1.77 -0.64 -6.94
N LEU A 58 2.79 -0.61 -7.80
CA LEU A 58 4.19 -0.44 -7.38
C LEU A 58 4.38 0.91 -6.69
N GLN A 59 3.86 1.99 -7.29
CA GLN A 59 3.91 3.32 -6.71
C GLN A 59 3.20 3.40 -5.35
N ALA A 60 2.04 2.76 -5.19
CA ALA A 60 1.35 2.68 -3.91
C ALA A 60 2.15 1.89 -2.86
N GLY A 61 2.81 0.80 -3.28
CA GLY A 61 3.73 0.03 -2.43
C GLY A 61 4.89 0.88 -1.92
N ASP A 62 5.56 1.60 -2.82
CA ASP A 62 6.65 2.52 -2.49
C ASP A 62 6.18 3.65 -1.58
N GLY A 63 4.99 4.22 -1.83
CA GLY A 63 4.39 5.27 -1.00
C GLY A 63 4.14 4.83 0.45
N ILE A 64 3.77 3.57 0.68
CA ILE A 64 3.65 3.00 2.04
C ILE A 64 5.03 2.92 2.71
N VAL A 65 6.04 2.47 2.00
CA VAL A 65 7.40 2.36 2.55
C VAL A 65 7.94 3.75 2.90
N GLN A 66 7.78 4.72 2.00
CA GLN A 66 8.23 6.10 2.18
C GLN A 66 7.51 6.77 3.35
N SER A 67 6.18 6.67 3.45
CA SER A 67 5.42 7.26 4.56
C SER A 67 5.76 6.63 5.90
N ASN A 68 5.97 5.30 5.97
CA ASN A 68 6.44 4.64 7.19
C ASN A 68 7.86 5.10 7.59
N ALA A 69 8.76 5.27 6.62
CA ALA A 69 10.10 5.80 6.87
C ALA A 69 10.03 7.24 7.40
N LEU A 70 9.18 8.08 6.80
CA LEU A 70 8.97 9.46 7.24
C LEU A 70 8.41 9.52 8.66
N VAL A 71 7.40 8.70 8.99
CA VAL A 71 6.86 8.59 10.35
C VAL A 71 7.96 8.24 11.34
N ARG A 72 8.82 7.27 11.02
CA ARG A 72 9.94 6.88 11.90
C ARG A 72 10.96 8.01 12.08
N LEU A 73 11.26 8.75 11.02
CA LEU A 73 12.16 9.91 11.10
C LEU A 73 11.56 11.00 11.99
N ARG A 74 10.28 11.36 11.79
CA ARG A 74 9.61 12.38 12.59
C ARG A 74 9.42 11.98 14.05
N ASP A 75 9.32 10.68 14.34
CA ASP A 75 9.33 10.15 15.70
C ASP A 75 10.66 10.44 16.42
N ALA A 76 11.78 10.12 15.75
CA ALA A 76 13.11 10.41 16.29
C ALA A 76 13.34 11.91 16.49
N GLU A 77 12.98 12.74 15.51
CA GLU A 77 13.14 14.20 15.62
C GLU A 77 12.24 14.81 16.70
N THR A 78 10.98 14.39 16.79
CA THR A 78 10.07 14.87 17.84
C THR A 78 10.59 14.45 19.21
N ALA A 79 11.12 13.24 19.36
CA ALA A 79 11.75 12.77 20.58
C ALA A 79 12.94 13.65 21.00
N VAL A 80 13.79 14.06 20.05
CA VAL A 80 14.90 14.99 20.31
C VAL A 80 14.38 16.32 20.84
N VAL A 81 13.37 16.91 20.19
CA VAL A 81 12.82 18.20 20.63
C VAL A 81 12.22 18.10 22.03
N VAL A 82 11.40 17.08 22.31
CA VAL A 82 10.82 16.85 23.65
C VAL A 82 11.90 16.63 24.71
N THR A 83 12.98 15.91 24.35
CA THR A 83 14.13 15.68 25.23
C THR A 83 14.86 16.99 25.55
N ASN A 84 15.02 17.88 24.58
CA ASN A 84 15.64 19.19 24.79
C ASN A 84 14.80 20.03 25.77
N VAL A 85 13.48 20.11 25.57
CA VAL A 85 12.60 20.82 26.53
C VAL A 85 12.74 20.24 27.94
N HIS A 86 12.82 18.91 28.05
CA HIS A 86 13.02 18.23 29.33
C HIS A 86 14.34 18.61 29.99
N HIS A 87 15.45 18.59 29.25
CA HIS A 87 16.77 18.96 29.78
C HIS A 87 16.84 20.44 30.17
N ASP A 88 16.30 21.34 29.36
CA ASP A 88 16.25 22.77 29.66
C ASP A 88 15.43 23.04 30.93
N THR A 89 14.30 22.35 31.07
CA THR A 89 13.47 22.44 32.28
C THR A 89 14.25 21.95 33.50
N LEU A 90 14.93 20.80 33.42
CA LEU A 90 15.77 20.29 34.51
C LEU A 90 16.90 21.24 34.89
N ALA A 91 17.57 21.84 33.91
CA ALA A 91 18.63 22.80 34.15
C ALA A 91 18.08 24.02 34.91
N LEU A 92 16.91 24.52 34.50
CA LEU A 92 16.24 25.66 35.12
C LEU A 92 15.86 25.41 36.58
N VAL A 93 15.35 24.21 36.89
CA VAL A 93 14.99 23.81 38.26
C VAL A 93 16.17 23.22 39.05
N ARG A 94 17.40 23.36 38.54
CA ARG A 94 18.64 22.84 39.19
C ARG A 94 18.56 21.36 39.52
N GLN A 95 18.08 20.56 38.57
CA GLN A 95 17.90 19.10 38.67
C GLN A 95 16.87 18.62 39.71
N LYS A 96 16.06 19.53 40.28
CA LYS A 96 15.01 19.17 41.24
C LYS A 96 13.75 18.66 40.52
N ARG A 97 13.65 17.33 40.34
CA ARG A 97 12.48 16.69 39.71
C ARG A 97 11.16 16.83 40.49
N GLY A 98 11.23 17.16 41.77
CA GLY A 98 10.05 17.46 42.59
C GLY A 98 9.61 18.92 42.51
N ASP A 99 10.32 19.77 41.76
CA ASP A 99 9.93 21.16 41.57
C ASP A 99 8.56 21.26 40.88
N PRO A 100 7.63 22.11 41.36
CA PRO A 100 6.30 22.25 40.77
C PRO A 100 6.32 22.52 39.26
N LEU A 101 7.29 23.28 38.75
CA LEU A 101 7.43 23.54 37.32
C LEU A 101 7.77 22.26 36.54
N PHE A 102 8.70 21.46 37.06
CA PHE A 102 9.09 20.21 36.41
C PHE A 102 7.94 19.19 36.43
N VAL A 103 7.26 19.02 37.56
CA VAL A 103 6.10 18.13 37.67
C VAL A 103 4.94 18.60 36.77
N LEU A 104 4.74 19.91 36.64
CA LEU A 104 3.75 20.49 35.74
C LEU A 104 4.04 20.10 34.28
N LEU A 105 5.27 20.31 33.81
CA LEU A 105 5.64 20.07 32.41
C LEU A 105 5.80 18.56 32.09
N PHE A 106 6.35 17.79 33.02
CA PHE A 106 6.67 16.37 32.86
C PHE A 106 6.08 15.52 34.00
N PRO A 107 4.75 15.33 34.04
CA PRO A 107 4.10 14.49 35.05
C PRO A 107 4.39 12.98 34.84
N ASN A 108 4.77 12.59 33.62
CA ASN A 108 5.23 11.25 33.29
C ASN A 108 6.73 11.27 33.04
N THR A 109 7.40 10.13 33.21
CA THR A 109 8.83 10.04 32.90
C THR A 109 9.08 10.24 31.40
N LEU A 110 10.22 10.82 31.03
CA LEU A 110 10.61 10.99 29.63
C LEU A 110 10.61 9.64 28.90
N SER A 111 11.09 8.57 29.54
CA SER A 111 11.07 7.22 28.98
C SER A 111 9.66 6.73 28.63
N ASP A 112 8.64 7.04 29.44
CA ASP A 112 7.26 6.65 29.16
C ASP A 112 6.63 7.48 28.04
N ILE A 113 7.11 8.70 27.83
CA ILE A 113 6.71 9.54 26.70
C ILE A 113 7.31 8.98 25.42
N LEU A 114 8.63 8.71 25.41
CA LEU A 114 9.37 8.30 24.21
C LEU A 114 9.11 6.84 23.77
N LYS A 115 8.57 5.99 24.65
CA LYS A 115 8.14 4.62 24.28
C LYS A 115 6.83 4.59 23.46
N ARG A 116 6.12 5.72 23.36
CA ARG A 116 4.87 5.80 22.60
C ARG A 116 5.18 5.89 21.11
N ALA A 117 4.25 5.43 20.28
CA ALA A 117 4.30 5.71 18.85
C ALA A 117 4.17 7.22 18.59
N LEU A 118 4.63 7.68 17.42
CA LEU A 118 4.60 9.09 16.99
C LEU A 118 3.31 9.82 17.38
N ALA A 119 2.13 9.26 17.06
CA ALA A 119 0.84 9.88 17.38
C ALA A 119 0.67 10.17 18.89
N GLY A 120 1.14 9.27 19.75
CA GLY A 120 1.14 9.46 21.20
C GLY A 120 2.15 10.50 21.66
N VAL A 121 3.36 10.50 21.08
CA VAL A 121 4.39 11.52 21.37
C VAL A 121 3.91 12.90 20.94
N THR A 122 3.30 13.03 19.75
CA THR A 122 2.73 14.28 19.24
C THR A 122 1.62 14.81 20.14
N ALA A 123 0.76 13.94 20.68
CA ALA A 123 -0.28 14.36 21.63
C ALA A 123 0.34 14.94 22.91
N VAL A 124 1.39 14.29 23.45
CA VAL A 124 2.14 14.81 24.61
C VAL A 124 2.83 16.14 24.27
N ALA A 125 3.48 16.24 23.11
CA ALA A 125 4.13 17.46 22.65
C ALA A 125 3.16 18.64 22.54
N LYS A 126 1.93 18.41 22.05
CA LYS A 126 0.88 19.45 22.01
C LYS A 126 0.53 19.94 23.42
N VAL A 127 0.36 19.03 24.37
CA VAL A 127 0.08 19.40 25.78
C VAL A 127 1.26 20.16 26.39
N LEU A 128 2.49 19.73 26.09
CA LEU A 128 3.70 20.41 26.55
C LEU A 128 3.79 21.83 26.01
N LEU A 129 3.50 22.03 24.71
CA LEU A 129 3.47 23.36 24.09
C LEU A 129 2.44 24.28 24.76
N LEU A 130 1.25 23.77 25.05
CA LEU A 130 0.23 24.53 25.78
C LEU A 130 0.71 24.96 27.17
N LYS A 131 1.37 24.06 27.90
CA LYS A 131 1.92 24.37 29.23
C LYS A 131 3.07 25.37 29.17
N LEU A 132 3.91 25.31 28.13
CA LEU A 132 4.98 26.29 27.91
C LEU A 132 4.44 27.73 27.70
N GLY A 133 3.21 27.87 27.21
CA GLY A 133 2.54 29.16 27.05
C GLY A 133 1.83 29.70 28.30
N GLN A 134 1.81 28.95 29.41
CA GLN A 134 1.13 29.40 30.62
C GLN A 134 1.91 30.48 31.38
N PRO A 135 1.23 31.43 32.07
CA PRO A 135 1.90 32.51 32.80
C PRO A 135 2.88 32.07 33.89
N GLY A 136 2.71 30.85 34.42
CA GLY A 136 3.61 30.26 35.42
C GLY A 136 4.90 29.67 34.84
N THR A 137 5.02 29.58 33.52
CA THR A 137 6.22 29.07 32.85
C THR A 137 7.20 30.21 32.56
N PRO A 138 8.49 30.07 32.91
CA PRO A 138 9.50 31.10 32.60
C PRO A 138 9.58 31.41 31.10
N LYS A 139 9.51 32.70 30.74
CA LYS A 139 9.48 33.16 29.34
C LYS A 139 10.67 32.63 28.52
N ALA A 140 11.88 32.65 29.08
CA ALA A 140 13.07 32.17 28.40
C ALA A 140 12.96 30.70 27.96
N LEU A 141 12.33 29.85 28.79
CA LEU A 141 12.10 28.43 28.46
C LEU A 141 11.10 28.30 27.31
N SER A 142 10.05 29.12 27.33
CA SER A 142 9.02 29.18 26.29
C SER A 142 9.59 29.65 24.95
N GLU A 143 10.33 30.77 24.94
CA GLU A 143 10.92 31.37 23.75
C GLU A 143 11.94 30.45 23.08
N ALA A 144 12.73 29.70 23.85
CA ALA A 144 13.72 28.76 23.32
C ALA A 144 13.08 27.52 22.65
N ASN A 145 11.92 27.07 23.14
CA ASN A 145 11.41 25.74 22.81
C ASN A 145 10.07 25.71 22.07
N ALA A 146 9.21 26.73 22.23
CA ALA A 146 7.85 26.70 21.70
C ALA A 146 7.80 26.59 20.16
N ALA A 147 8.64 27.34 19.45
CA ALA A 147 8.71 27.30 17.99
C ALA A 147 9.21 25.95 17.47
N LEU A 148 10.27 25.40 18.08
CA LEU A 148 10.82 24.10 17.71
C LEU A 148 9.79 22.97 17.94
N LEU A 149 9.09 23.02 19.06
CA LEU A 149 8.06 22.04 19.41
C LEU A 149 6.86 22.15 18.47
N GLN A 150 6.44 23.37 18.10
CA GLN A 150 5.36 23.60 17.14
C GLN A 150 5.71 23.06 15.75
N VAL A 151 6.95 23.26 15.28
CA VAL A 151 7.43 22.72 13.99
C VAL A 151 7.41 21.19 14.02
N ALA A 152 7.95 20.57 15.08
CA ALA A 152 7.95 19.12 15.23
C ALA A 152 6.53 18.53 15.25
N ILE A 153 5.59 19.17 15.96
CA ILE A 153 4.19 18.77 16.00
C ILE A 153 3.56 18.81 14.59
N ASN A 154 3.80 19.87 13.84
CA ASN A 154 3.22 20.03 12.51
C ASN A 154 3.78 19.00 11.52
N GLN A 155 5.10 18.77 11.55
CA GLN A 155 5.74 17.75 10.71
C GLN A 155 5.30 16.33 11.08
N ALA A 156 5.16 16.03 12.37
CA ALA A 156 4.65 14.75 12.84
C ALA A 156 3.20 14.51 12.40
N ALA A 157 2.35 15.54 12.50
CA ALA A 157 0.96 15.46 12.05
C ALA A 157 0.88 15.23 10.53
N GLY A 158 1.68 15.96 9.73
CA GLY A 158 1.77 15.75 8.29
C GLY A 158 2.20 14.33 7.93
N ALA A 159 3.27 13.81 8.56
CA ALA A 159 3.74 12.45 8.31
C ALA A 159 2.70 11.37 8.64
N LEU A 160 1.89 11.58 9.69
CA LEU A 160 0.80 10.65 10.03
C LEU A 160 -0.32 10.70 8.99
N ASP A 161 -0.65 11.89 8.48
CA ASP A 161 -1.64 12.07 7.41
C ASP A 161 -1.17 11.44 6.09
N ASP A 162 0.09 11.68 5.68
CA ASP A 162 0.70 11.07 4.50
C ASP A 162 0.62 9.53 4.56
N ARG A 163 0.86 8.95 5.74
CA ARG A 163 0.73 7.50 5.95
C ARG A 163 -0.72 7.03 5.80
N LEU A 164 -1.70 7.78 6.32
CA LEU A 164 -3.12 7.45 6.15
C LEU A 164 -3.54 7.52 4.68
N GLN A 165 -3.11 8.55 3.96
CA GLN A 165 -3.36 8.70 2.53
C GLN A 165 -2.72 7.57 1.72
N ALA A 166 -1.47 7.19 2.01
CA ALA A 166 -0.80 6.08 1.35
C ALA A 166 -1.55 4.74 1.54
N VAL A 167 -2.08 4.48 2.75
CA VAL A 167 -2.93 3.31 3.02
C VAL A 167 -4.21 3.36 2.20
N ALA A 168 -4.90 4.49 2.18
CA ALA A 168 -6.13 4.66 1.40
C ALA A 168 -5.91 4.42 -0.11
N ILE A 169 -4.80 4.94 -0.66
CA ILE A 169 -4.42 4.74 -2.07
C ILE A 169 -4.19 3.24 -2.36
N ARG A 170 -3.45 2.54 -1.50
CA ARG A 170 -3.19 1.11 -1.67
C ARG A 170 -4.48 0.28 -1.61
N ASP A 171 -5.36 0.62 -0.68
CA ASP A 171 -6.62 -0.12 -0.48
C ASP A 171 -7.58 0.14 -1.65
N ALA A 172 -7.64 1.37 -2.17
CA ALA A 172 -8.37 1.70 -3.41
C ALA A 172 -7.82 0.91 -4.61
N GLY A 173 -6.49 0.85 -4.78
CA GLY A 173 -5.86 0.07 -5.84
C GLY A 173 -6.19 -1.43 -5.78
N SER A 174 -6.36 -1.97 -4.57
CA SER A 174 -6.75 -3.37 -4.36
C SER A 174 -8.16 -3.68 -4.90
N GLN A 175 -9.10 -2.71 -4.82
CA GLN A 175 -10.43 -2.87 -5.41
C GLN A 175 -10.37 -2.85 -6.94
N THR A 176 -9.55 -1.96 -7.52
CA THR A 176 -9.36 -1.89 -8.97
C THR A 176 -8.75 -3.18 -9.53
N VAL A 177 -7.83 -3.81 -8.77
CA VAL A 177 -7.29 -5.14 -9.13
C VAL A 177 -8.37 -6.22 -9.13
N LYS A 178 -9.31 -6.20 -8.17
CA LYS A 178 -10.45 -7.13 -8.18
C LYS A 178 -11.36 -6.92 -9.38
N GLN A 179 -11.67 -5.67 -9.70
CA GLN A 179 -12.46 -5.34 -10.89
C GLN A 179 -11.76 -5.81 -12.17
N TYR A 180 -10.45 -5.60 -12.28
CA TYR A 180 -9.67 -6.09 -13.40
C TYR A 180 -9.79 -7.62 -13.58
N LYS A 181 -9.73 -8.39 -12.49
CA LYS A 181 -9.93 -9.85 -12.56
C LYS A 181 -11.33 -10.21 -13.08
N THR A 182 -12.36 -9.48 -12.66
CA THR A 182 -13.73 -9.64 -13.17
C THR A 182 -13.78 -9.38 -14.69
N ASP A 183 -13.14 -8.32 -15.16
CA ASP A 183 -13.11 -7.95 -16.57
C ASP A 183 -12.35 -9.00 -17.41
N VAL A 184 -11.25 -9.54 -16.89
CA VAL A 184 -10.54 -10.66 -17.53
C VAL A 184 -11.42 -11.91 -17.62
N ASN A 185 -12.14 -12.27 -16.55
CA ASN A 185 -13.06 -13.42 -16.58
C ASN A 185 -14.18 -13.23 -17.62
N ALA A 186 -14.73 -12.01 -17.72
CA ALA A 186 -15.72 -11.69 -18.74
C ALA A 186 -15.15 -11.88 -20.16
N ALA A 187 -13.92 -11.42 -20.42
CA ALA A 187 -13.26 -11.60 -21.70
C ALA A 187 -12.95 -13.07 -22.02
N LEU A 188 -12.50 -13.85 -21.03
CA LEU A 188 -12.22 -15.28 -21.20
C LEU A 188 -13.49 -16.08 -21.53
N ARG A 189 -14.61 -15.79 -20.84
CA ARG A 189 -15.91 -16.43 -21.13
C ARG A 189 -16.46 -16.06 -22.50
N LEU A 190 -16.33 -14.79 -22.89
CA LEU A 190 -16.71 -14.35 -24.22
C LEU A 190 -15.90 -15.09 -25.29
N LEU A 191 -14.57 -15.16 -25.10
CA LEU A 191 -13.68 -15.90 -25.99
C LEU A 191 -14.08 -17.38 -26.08
N GLU A 192 -14.34 -18.04 -24.95
CA GLU A 192 -14.79 -19.43 -24.92
C GLU A 192 -16.08 -19.66 -25.72
N SER A 193 -17.07 -18.78 -25.52
CA SER A 193 -18.34 -18.83 -26.24
C SER A 193 -18.13 -18.71 -27.76
N GLU A 194 -17.37 -17.71 -28.21
CA GLU A 194 -17.13 -17.49 -29.64
C GLU A 194 -16.26 -18.59 -30.28
N LEU A 195 -15.22 -19.06 -29.58
CA LEU A 195 -14.41 -20.18 -30.05
C LEU A 195 -15.21 -21.49 -30.12
N SER A 196 -16.16 -21.70 -29.20
CA SER A 196 -17.03 -22.88 -29.22
C SER A 196 -17.97 -22.85 -30.43
N LYS A 197 -18.57 -21.69 -30.74
CA LYS A 197 -19.37 -21.52 -31.96
C LYS A 197 -18.55 -21.76 -33.22
N PHE A 198 -17.36 -21.17 -33.29
CA PHE A 198 -16.42 -21.38 -34.39
C PHE A 198 -16.05 -22.86 -34.52
N ALA A 199 -15.73 -23.54 -33.42
CA ALA A 199 -15.35 -24.94 -33.43
C ALA A 199 -16.46 -25.84 -33.99
N VAL A 200 -17.72 -25.57 -33.65
CA VAL A 200 -18.88 -26.29 -34.21
C VAL A 200 -18.99 -26.09 -35.73
N ILE A 201 -18.92 -24.85 -36.19
CA ILE A 201 -19.03 -24.51 -37.63
C ILE A 201 -17.90 -25.16 -38.44
N HIS A 202 -16.67 -25.11 -37.92
CA HIS A 202 -15.47 -25.59 -38.60
C HIS A 202 -15.07 -27.02 -38.22
N LYS A 203 -15.96 -27.76 -37.55
CA LYS A 203 -15.77 -29.16 -37.11
C LYS A 203 -14.46 -29.38 -36.36
N LYS A 204 -14.07 -28.44 -35.51
CA LYS A 204 -12.91 -28.57 -34.61
C LYS A 204 -13.31 -29.34 -33.35
N PRO A 205 -12.41 -30.18 -32.81
CA PRO A 205 -12.70 -30.90 -31.57
C PRO A 205 -12.70 -29.93 -30.36
N PRO A 206 -13.39 -30.26 -29.25
CA PRO A 206 -13.44 -29.39 -28.06
C PRO A 206 -12.07 -29.01 -27.50
N GLN A 207 -11.08 -29.91 -27.59
CA GLN A 207 -9.71 -29.67 -27.14
C GLN A 207 -9.00 -28.57 -27.95
N TRP A 208 -9.49 -28.24 -29.14
CA TRP A 208 -8.98 -27.10 -29.90
C TRP A 208 -9.32 -25.77 -29.20
N VAL A 209 -10.49 -25.66 -28.58
CA VAL A 209 -10.88 -24.48 -27.79
C VAL A 209 -10.00 -24.37 -26.54
N ASP A 210 -9.66 -25.49 -25.90
CA ASP A 210 -8.79 -25.54 -24.73
C ASP A 210 -7.41 -24.95 -24.96
N ALA A 211 -6.88 -25.06 -26.18
CA ALA A 211 -5.55 -24.55 -26.52
C ALA A 211 -5.41 -23.02 -26.37
N PHE A 212 -6.53 -22.29 -26.38
CA PHE A 212 -6.56 -20.83 -26.22
C PHE A 212 -6.49 -20.37 -24.75
N PHE A 213 -6.55 -21.30 -23.80
CA PHE A 213 -6.55 -21.01 -22.37
C PHE A 213 -5.29 -21.56 -21.72
N LEU A 214 -4.80 -20.85 -20.70
CA LEU A 214 -3.57 -21.23 -20.01
C LEU A 214 -3.73 -22.64 -19.41
N PRO A 215 -2.78 -23.56 -19.63
CA PRO A 215 -2.86 -24.89 -19.02
C PRO A 215 -2.79 -24.79 -17.49
N PRO A 216 -3.36 -25.76 -16.76
CA PRO A 216 -3.26 -25.79 -15.32
C PRO A 216 -1.79 -25.91 -14.89
N LYS A 217 -1.39 -25.15 -13.87
CA LYS A 217 -0.06 -25.31 -13.28
C LYS A 217 0.11 -26.74 -12.74
N PRO A 218 1.25 -27.40 -12.98
CA PRO A 218 1.50 -28.72 -12.42
C PRO A 218 1.44 -28.63 -10.89
N THR A 219 0.56 -29.42 -10.28
CA THR A 219 0.54 -29.58 -8.82
C THR A 219 1.87 -30.21 -8.42
N LYS A 220 2.64 -29.51 -7.57
CA LYS A 220 3.83 -30.10 -6.94
C LYS A 220 3.36 -31.30 -6.11
N VAL A 221 3.54 -32.50 -6.64
CA VAL A 221 3.35 -33.74 -5.88
C VAL A 221 4.39 -33.69 -4.76
N LYS A 222 3.93 -33.59 -3.52
CA LYS A 222 4.79 -33.68 -2.34
C LYS A 222 5.45 -35.07 -2.43
N PRO A 223 6.79 -35.19 -2.49
CA PRO A 223 7.41 -36.50 -2.49
C PRO A 223 6.94 -37.24 -1.25
N ALA A 224 6.46 -38.48 -1.45
CA ALA A 224 6.11 -39.36 -0.35
C ALA A 224 7.34 -39.46 0.55
N ALA A 225 7.18 -39.13 1.83
CA ALA A 225 8.22 -39.37 2.81
C ALA A 225 8.47 -40.88 2.82
N VAL A 226 9.66 -41.28 2.38
CA VAL A 226 10.23 -42.62 2.59
C VAL A 226 11.04 -42.58 3.86
#